data_AF-A0A9D8BD67-F1
#
_entry.id   AF-A0A9D8BD67-F1
#
_cell.length_a   1.000
_cell.length_b   1.000
_cell.length_c   1.000
_cell.angle_alpha   90.00
_cell.angle_beta   90.00
_cell.angle_gamma   90.00
#
_symmetry.space_group_name_H-M   'P 1'
#
loop_
_entity.id
_entity.type
_entity.pdbx_description
1 polymer ?
#
loop_
_entity_poly.entity_id
_entity_poly.type
_entity_poly.pdbx_seq_one_letter_code
_entity_poly.pdbx_strand_id
1 'polypeptide(L)'
;MSATMLKDCLVKCALRNEWFSQDYADKHHQGHESENNIRFEWEDEFMVRGVTHLEFLDAGTYHMCGVHPTMGEFAYPIANMQLIYLHHPNGTPTTLAFSQDLIGSMDQENDQEKFELRIELCDAEPFINPIAGVYIAHRDIPRALKNA
;
A
#
# COMPACT_ATOMS: atom_id res chain seq x y z
N MET A 1 30.71 -12.15 -12.30
CA MET A 1 29.63 -11.19 -12.03
C MET A 1 28.33 -11.98 -12.08
N SER A 2 27.63 -12.13 -10.95
CA SER A 2 26.35 -12.84 -10.93
C SER A 2 25.30 -11.94 -11.55
N ALA A 3 24.52 -12.43 -12.50
CA ALA A 3 23.38 -11.67 -13.02
C ALA A 3 22.35 -11.53 -11.90
N THR A 4 21.97 -10.30 -11.56
CA THR A 4 20.85 -10.04 -10.65
C THR A 4 19.57 -10.46 -11.36
N MET A 5 18.88 -11.47 -10.83
CA MET A 5 17.59 -11.92 -11.37
C MET A 5 16.56 -10.82 -11.17
N LEU A 6 15.91 -10.43 -12.26
CA LEU A 6 14.76 -9.53 -12.26
C LEU A 6 13.50 -10.34 -11.98
N LYS A 7 12.64 -9.79 -11.14
CA LYS A 7 11.35 -10.38 -10.78
C LYS A 7 10.23 -9.38 -11.00
N ASP A 8 9.04 -9.91 -11.22
CA ASP A 8 7.81 -9.13 -11.12
C ASP A 8 7.36 -9.08 -9.65
N CYS A 9 6.81 -7.96 -9.21
CA CYS A 9 6.28 -7.77 -7.87
C CYS A 9 4.78 -7.51 -7.93
N LEU A 10 4.00 -8.49 -7.50
CA LEU A 10 2.55 -8.36 -7.36
C LEU A 10 2.23 -7.69 -6.04
N VAL A 11 1.51 -6.58 -6.07
CA VAL A 11 1.09 -5.83 -4.89
C VAL A 11 -0.43 -5.92 -4.78
N LYS A 12 -0.91 -6.39 -3.63
CA LYS A 12 -2.33 -6.47 -3.28
C LYS A 12 -2.59 -5.63 -2.05
N CYS A 13 -3.49 -4.66 -2.16
CA CYS A 13 -3.97 -3.87 -1.04
C CYS A 13 -5.46 -4.16 -0.85
N ALA A 14 -5.89 -4.48 0.36
CA ALA A 14 -7.29 -4.80 0.64
C ALA A 14 -7.76 -4.05 1.89
N LEU A 15 -8.88 -3.32 1.81
CA LEU A 15 -9.48 -2.71 3.00
C LEU A 15 -10.31 -3.73 3.74
N ARG A 16 -9.94 -4.04 4.98
CA ARG A 16 -10.69 -4.95 5.84
C ARG A 16 -12.07 -4.37 6.14
N ASN A 17 -13.08 -5.19 5.94
CA ASN A 17 -14.44 -4.90 6.38
C ASN A 17 -14.53 -5.01 7.90
N GLU A 18 -14.90 -3.92 8.57
CA GLU A 18 -15.07 -3.88 10.03
C GLU A 18 -16.20 -4.79 10.52
N TRP A 19 -17.18 -5.07 9.66
CA TRP A 19 -18.35 -5.90 9.96
C TRP A 19 -18.10 -7.39 9.73
N PHE A 20 -16.94 -7.78 9.21
CA PHE A 20 -16.60 -9.18 9.01
C PHE A 20 -16.54 -9.92 10.34
N SER A 21 -17.29 -11.01 10.43
CA SER A 21 -17.32 -11.90 11.59
C SER A 21 -16.79 -13.28 11.21
N GLN A 22 -15.59 -13.62 11.70
CA GLN A 22 -15.03 -14.97 11.54
C GLN A 22 -15.93 -16.02 12.23
N ASP A 23 -16.47 -15.71 13.41
CA ASP A 23 -17.41 -16.58 14.12
C ASP A 23 -18.66 -16.92 13.29
N TYR A 24 -19.21 -15.95 12.57
CA TYR A 24 -20.34 -16.17 11.68
C TYR A 24 -19.94 -17.05 10.49
N ALA A 25 -18.77 -16.77 9.89
CA ALA A 25 -18.21 -17.57 8.80
C ALA A 25 -18.03 -19.04 9.23
N ASP A 26 -17.42 -19.28 10.39
CA ASP A 26 -17.14 -20.63 10.91
C ASP A 26 -18.43 -21.41 11.16
N LYS A 27 -19.46 -20.76 11.74
CA LYS A 27 -20.73 -21.40 12.08
C LYS A 27 -21.63 -21.68 10.88
N HIS A 28 -21.65 -20.78 9.90
CA HIS A 28 -22.66 -20.81 8.83
C HIS A 28 -22.09 -21.08 7.45
N HIS A 29 -20.78 -20.89 7.24
CA HIS A 29 -20.13 -20.90 5.93
C HIS A 29 -18.79 -21.66 5.93
N GLN A 30 -18.56 -22.56 6.89
CA GLN A 30 -17.33 -23.37 6.99
C GLN A 30 -16.04 -22.54 7.07
N GLY A 31 -16.12 -21.35 7.66
CA GLY A 31 -15.02 -20.40 7.79
C GLY A 31 -14.79 -19.53 6.56
N HIS A 32 -15.61 -19.69 5.51
CA HIS A 32 -15.56 -18.89 4.30
C HIS A 32 -16.49 -17.68 4.36
N GLU A 33 -16.18 -16.69 3.53
CA GLU A 33 -16.99 -15.50 3.33
C GLU A 33 -18.35 -15.83 2.72
N SER A 34 -19.30 -14.92 2.89
CA SER A 34 -20.60 -14.97 2.25
C SER A 34 -21.05 -13.58 1.83
N GLU A 35 -22.13 -13.49 1.05
CA GLU A 35 -22.65 -12.22 0.54
C GLU A 35 -22.91 -11.17 1.65
N ASN A 36 -23.33 -11.62 2.83
CA ASN A 36 -23.59 -10.74 3.99
C ASN A 36 -22.42 -10.69 5.00
N ASN A 37 -21.28 -11.31 4.68
CA ASN A 37 -20.11 -11.41 5.56
C ASN A 37 -18.83 -11.46 4.71
N ILE A 38 -18.66 -10.45 3.84
CA ILE A 38 -17.45 -10.28 3.03
C ILE A 38 -16.30 -9.80 3.90
N ARG A 39 -15.07 -10.26 3.65
CA ARG A 39 -13.91 -9.93 4.49
C ARG A 39 -13.28 -8.59 4.16
N PHE A 40 -13.28 -8.22 2.88
CA PHE A 40 -12.71 -6.98 2.39
C PHE A 40 -13.79 -6.16 1.70
N GLU A 41 -13.79 -4.84 1.94
CA GLU A 41 -14.72 -3.92 1.28
C GLU A 41 -14.33 -3.68 -0.18
N TRP A 42 -13.02 -3.63 -0.42
CA TRP A 42 -12.44 -3.53 -1.75
C TRP A 42 -11.02 -4.10 -1.75
N GLU A 43 -10.56 -4.45 -2.95
CA GLU A 43 -9.21 -4.92 -3.23
C GLU A 43 -8.64 -4.12 -4.42
N ASP A 44 -7.36 -3.76 -4.33
CA ASP A 44 -6.56 -3.17 -5.40
C ASP A 44 -5.36 -4.08 -5.69
N GLU A 45 -5.10 -4.33 -6.96
CA GLU A 45 -4.04 -5.23 -7.42
C GLU A 45 -3.27 -4.61 -8.57
N PHE A 46 -1.95 -4.54 -8.43
CA PHE A 46 -1.08 -4.05 -9.49
C PHE A 46 0.28 -4.76 -9.49
N MET A 47 0.96 -4.70 -10.64
CA MET A 47 2.24 -5.37 -10.89
C MET A 47 3.34 -4.36 -11.16
N VAL A 48 4.44 -4.45 -10.42
CA VAL A 48 5.67 -3.69 -10.69
C VAL A 48 6.71 -4.63 -11.30
N ARG A 49 7.15 -4.33 -12.52
CA ARG A 49 8.06 -5.22 -13.27
C ARG A 49 9.53 -4.86 -13.05
N GLY A 50 10.40 -5.85 -13.23
CA GLY A 50 11.85 -5.63 -13.25
C GLY A 50 12.42 -5.20 -11.90
N VAL A 51 11.91 -5.79 -10.83
CA VAL A 51 12.35 -5.56 -9.45
C VAL A 51 13.51 -6.50 -9.12
N THR A 52 14.54 -5.97 -8.47
CA THR A 52 15.72 -6.72 -8.03
C THR A 52 15.59 -7.18 -6.58
N HIS A 53 15.09 -6.30 -5.72
CA HIS A 53 14.84 -6.55 -4.31
C HIS A 53 13.88 -5.51 -3.74
N LEU A 54 13.34 -5.83 -2.57
CA LEU A 54 12.47 -4.96 -1.79
C LEU A 54 13.25 -4.46 -0.56
N GLU A 55 13.11 -3.18 -0.26
CA GLU A 55 13.62 -2.57 0.97
C GLU A 55 12.44 -1.94 1.72
N PHE A 56 12.37 -2.17 3.03
CA PHE A 56 11.32 -1.64 3.89
C PHE A 56 11.93 -0.62 4.83
N LEU A 57 11.34 0.57 4.86
CA LEU A 57 11.74 1.63 5.78
C LEU A 57 10.55 2.04 6.63
N ASP A 58 10.63 1.70 7.91
CA ASP A 58 9.71 2.18 8.93
C ASP A 58 9.99 3.66 9.25
N ALA A 59 8.94 4.40 9.59
CA ALA A 59 8.94 5.81 9.94
C ALA A 59 9.68 6.72 8.93
N GLY A 60 9.60 6.39 7.65
CA GLY A 60 10.19 7.17 6.55
C GLY A 60 9.45 8.47 6.26
N THR A 61 10.04 9.31 5.40
CA THR A 61 9.41 10.53 4.89
C THR A 61 9.07 10.38 3.41
N TYR A 62 7.78 10.29 3.10
CA TYR A 62 7.28 10.32 1.74
C TYR A 62 7.17 11.77 1.25
N HIS A 63 7.52 12.05 -0.01
CA HIS A 63 7.31 13.37 -0.61
C HIS A 63 6.13 13.30 -1.57
N MET A 64 5.02 13.95 -1.20
CA MET A 64 3.86 14.06 -2.06
C MET A 64 4.10 15.20 -3.06
N CYS A 65 4.26 14.82 -4.32
CA CYS A 65 4.54 15.73 -5.42
C CYS A 65 3.35 15.78 -6.40
N GLY A 66 3.16 16.92 -7.03
CA GLY A 66 2.12 17.07 -8.04
C GLY A 66 2.11 18.46 -8.66
N VAL A 67 1.11 18.70 -9.51
CA VAL A 67 0.87 20.00 -10.15
C VAL A 67 -0.53 20.45 -9.81
N HIS A 68 -0.66 21.66 -9.28
CA HIS A 68 -1.93 22.29 -8.99
C HIS A 68 -2.18 23.46 -9.96
N PRO A 69 -3.41 23.66 -10.48
CA PRO A 69 -3.70 24.74 -11.42
C PRO A 69 -3.32 26.14 -10.92
N THR A 70 -3.39 26.38 -9.61
CA THR A 70 -3.08 27.68 -9.01
C THR A 70 -1.74 27.73 -8.26
N MET A 71 -1.28 26.61 -7.69
CA MET A 71 -0.03 26.59 -6.91
C MET A 71 1.19 26.25 -7.78
N GLY A 72 0.98 25.75 -9.00
CA GLY A 72 2.05 25.21 -9.83
C GLY A 72 2.52 23.84 -9.31
N GLU A 73 3.79 23.52 -9.57
CA GLU A 73 4.44 22.32 -9.04
C GLU A 73 4.59 22.42 -7.51
N PHE A 74 4.29 21.34 -6.81
CA PHE A 74 4.47 21.25 -5.36
C PHE A 74 5.16 19.94 -4.97
N ALA A 75 5.83 19.98 -3.82
CA ALA A 75 6.41 18.81 -3.14
C ALA A 75 6.31 19.04 -1.63
N TYR A 76 5.54 18.22 -0.92
CA TYR A 76 5.36 18.32 0.53
C TYR A 76 5.80 17.02 1.23
N PRO A 77 6.60 17.12 2.31
CA PRO A 77 7.00 15.94 3.08
C PRO A 77 5.84 15.46 3.98
N ILE A 78 5.68 14.15 4.04
CA ILE A 78 4.79 13.43 4.94
C ILE A 78 5.66 12.47 5.75
N ALA A 79 5.83 12.77 7.03
CA ALA A 79 6.66 11.99 7.94
C ALA A 79 5.93 10.75 8.46
N ASN A 80 6.68 9.84 9.11
CA ASN A 80 6.17 8.65 9.79
C ASN A 80 5.37 7.71 8.88
N MET A 81 5.83 7.54 7.64
CA MET A 81 5.23 6.62 6.67
C MET A 81 5.95 5.28 6.68
N GLN A 82 5.24 4.18 6.49
CA GLN A 82 5.84 2.92 6.06
C GLN A 82 6.17 3.04 4.58
N LEU A 83 7.46 3.00 4.23
CA LEU A 83 7.92 3.04 2.86
C LEU A 83 8.38 1.66 2.42
N ILE A 84 8.07 1.32 1.17
CA ILE A 84 8.56 0.10 0.51
C ILE A 84 9.20 0.52 -0.81
N TYR A 85 10.51 0.31 -0.92
CA TYR A 85 11.28 0.60 -2.11
C TYR A 85 11.45 -0.65 -2.94
N LEU A 86 10.91 -0.62 -4.16
CA LEU A 86 11.07 -1.66 -5.17
C LEU A 86 12.24 -1.24 -6.06
N HIS A 87 13.41 -1.83 -5.81
CA HIS A 87 14.65 -1.43 -6.47
C HIS A 87 14.78 -2.03 -7.87
N HIS A 88 15.24 -1.21 -8.81
CA HIS A 88 15.48 -1.60 -10.21
C HIS A 88 16.99 -1.57 -10.52
N PRO A 89 17.51 -2.31 -11.53
CA PRO A 89 18.95 -2.46 -11.76
C PRO A 89 19.74 -1.16 -11.93
N ASN A 90 19.13 -0.09 -12.44
CA ASN A 90 19.78 1.20 -12.73
C ASN A 90 18.81 2.39 -12.64
N GLY A 91 17.82 2.34 -11.75
CA GLY A 91 16.72 3.32 -11.75
C GLY A 91 16.36 3.83 -10.37
N THR A 92 15.60 4.91 -10.33
CA THR A 92 14.90 5.34 -9.11
C THR A 92 13.97 4.21 -8.66
N PRO A 93 14.00 3.82 -7.38
CA PRO A 93 13.08 2.81 -6.87
C PRO A 93 11.63 3.26 -7.06
N THR A 94 10.76 2.31 -7.41
CA THR A 94 9.32 2.55 -7.26
C THR A 94 9.03 2.57 -5.76
N THR A 95 8.39 3.62 -5.26
CA THR A 95 8.11 3.78 -3.82
C THR A 95 6.63 3.55 -3.57
N LEU A 96 6.31 2.58 -2.72
CA LEU A 96 5.01 2.48 -2.08
C LEU A 96 5.07 3.19 -0.73
N ALA A 97 3.99 3.83 -0.31
CA ALA A 97 3.96 4.62 0.90
C ALA A 97 2.61 4.50 1.61
N PHE A 98 2.64 4.15 2.89
CA PHE A 98 1.44 3.94 3.68
C PHE A 98 1.55 4.71 5.00
N SER A 99 0.51 5.44 5.37
CA SER A 99 0.36 5.90 6.76
C SER A 99 0.34 4.68 7.68
N GLN A 100 1.16 4.67 8.73
CA GLN A 100 1.35 3.48 9.55
C GLN A 100 0.05 2.94 10.15
N ASP A 101 -0.80 3.84 10.67
CA ASP A 101 -2.06 3.44 11.31
C ASP A 101 -3.09 2.84 10.34
N LEU A 102 -2.88 2.98 9.02
CA LEU A 102 -3.74 2.31 8.04
C LEU A 102 -3.34 0.84 7.87
N ILE A 103 -2.13 0.42 8.22
CA ILE A 103 -1.66 -0.96 8.01
C ILE A 103 -2.21 -1.83 9.14
N GLY A 104 -3.11 -2.74 8.81
CA GLY A 104 -3.54 -3.82 9.70
C GLY A 104 -2.55 -4.98 9.70
N SER A 105 -2.14 -5.41 8.49
CA SER A 105 -1.12 -6.44 8.31
C SER A 105 -0.35 -6.20 7.02
N MET A 106 0.89 -6.69 6.97
CA MET A 106 1.73 -6.64 5.79
C MET A 106 2.54 -7.93 5.70
N ASP A 107 2.32 -8.68 4.63
CA ASP A 107 3.00 -9.94 4.35
C ASP A 107 3.78 -9.85 3.04
N GLN A 108 4.97 -10.46 3.04
CA GLN A 108 5.80 -10.60 1.86
C GLN A 108 6.07 -12.08 1.59
N GLU A 109 5.81 -12.49 0.36
CA GLU A 109 6.29 -13.75 -0.20
C GLU A 109 7.34 -13.48 -1.28
N ASN A 110 8.37 -14.32 -1.32
CA ASN A 110 9.45 -14.23 -2.28
C ASN A 110 9.81 -15.65 -2.73
N ASP A 111 9.49 -15.97 -3.98
CA ASP A 111 9.88 -17.23 -4.61
C ASP A 111 10.97 -16.97 -5.66
N GLN A 112 11.29 -17.94 -6.52
CA GLN A 112 12.35 -17.76 -7.52
C GLN A 112 11.95 -16.82 -8.67
N GLU A 113 10.65 -16.62 -8.90
CA GLU A 113 10.08 -15.94 -10.09
C GLU A 113 9.49 -14.57 -9.77
N LYS A 114 8.86 -14.39 -8.59
CA LYS A 114 8.14 -13.17 -8.23
C LYS A 114 8.32 -12.76 -6.76
N PHE A 115 8.05 -11.50 -6.52
CA PHE A 115 7.68 -10.98 -5.20
C PHE A 115 6.15 -10.87 -5.12
N GLU A 116 5.58 -11.15 -3.95
CA GLU A 116 4.19 -10.83 -3.66
C GLU A 116 4.12 -10.06 -2.34
N LEU A 117 3.51 -8.88 -2.39
CA LEU A 117 3.26 -8.01 -1.24
C LEU A 117 1.75 -7.96 -1.00
N ARG A 118 1.32 -8.33 0.20
CA ARG A 118 -0.07 -8.23 0.62
C ARG A 118 -0.15 -7.24 1.78
N ILE A 119 -0.96 -6.20 1.61
CA ILE A 119 -1.19 -5.15 2.60
C ILE A 119 -2.68 -5.17 2.92
N GLU A 120 -3.04 -5.57 4.14
CA GLU A 120 -4.40 -5.38 4.63
C GLU A 120 -4.47 -4.01 5.31
N LEU A 121 -5.36 -3.16 4.83
CA LEU A 121 -5.65 -1.86 5.39
C LEU A 121 -6.79 -1.96 6.42
N CYS A 122 -6.78 -1.09 7.41
CA CYS A 122 -7.86 -0.94 8.39
C CYS A 122 -8.53 0.43 8.24
N ASP A 123 -9.84 0.47 8.43
CA ASP A 123 -10.63 1.71 8.42
C ASP A 123 -10.55 2.44 9.78
N ALA A 124 -9.33 2.73 10.24
CA ALA A 124 -9.12 3.46 11.49
C ALA A 124 -9.50 4.94 11.34
N GLU A 125 -9.36 5.49 10.13
CA GLU A 125 -9.77 6.85 9.77
C GLU A 125 -9.91 7.00 8.25
N PRO A 126 -10.58 8.05 7.75
CA PRO A 126 -10.60 8.37 6.34
C PRO A 126 -9.19 8.57 5.76
N PHE A 127 -8.93 8.03 4.58
CA PHE A 127 -7.66 8.16 3.87
C PHE A 127 -7.86 8.47 2.38
N ILE A 128 -6.77 8.82 1.72
CA ILE A 128 -6.72 9.01 0.26
C ILE A 128 -5.76 8.03 -0.38
N ASN A 129 -6.05 7.66 -1.63
CA ASN A 129 -5.17 6.91 -2.52
C ASN A 129 -4.85 7.77 -3.74
N PRO A 130 -3.85 8.68 -3.68
CA PRO A 130 -3.55 9.59 -4.78
C PRO A 130 -2.99 8.88 -6.02
N ILE A 131 -2.25 7.80 -5.83
CA ILE A 131 -1.70 6.92 -6.88
C ILE A 131 -1.57 5.50 -6.32
N ALA A 132 -1.66 4.49 -7.20
CA ALA A 132 -1.51 3.08 -6.81
C ALA A 132 -0.29 2.86 -5.92
N GLY A 133 -0.51 2.20 -4.78
CA GLY A 133 0.54 1.93 -3.79
C GLY A 133 0.84 3.07 -2.83
N VAL A 134 0.07 4.16 -2.84
CA VAL A 134 0.20 5.26 -1.88
C VAL A 134 -1.11 5.44 -1.14
N TYR A 135 -1.11 5.23 0.18
CA TYR A 135 -2.29 5.37 1.04
C TYR A 135 -1.96 6.29 2.20
N ILE A 136 -2.64 7.44 2.27
CA ILE A 136 -2.32 8.51 3.22
C ILE A 136 -3.56 8.81 4.06
N ALA A 137 -3.44 8.61 5.37
CA ALA A 137 -4.45 8.97 6.34
C ALA A 137 -4.76 10.47 6.26
N HIS A 138 -6.03 10.85 6.39
CA HIS A 138 -6.44 12.24 6.18
C HIS A 138 -5.73 13.20 7.14
N ARG A 139 -5.42 12.78 8.37
CA ARG A 139 -4.64 13.60 9.31
C ARG A 139 -3.21 13.89 8.82
N ASP A 140 -2.59 12.96 8.08
CA ASP A 140 -1.21 13.04 7.60
C ASP A 140 -1.07 13.90 6.33
N ILE A 141 -2.18 14.15 5.63
CA ILE A 141 -2.19 15.05 4.46
C ILE A 141 -1.66 16.44 4.88
N PRO A 142 -0.67 16.99 4.14
CA PRO A 142 -0.12 18.32 4.39
C PRO A 142 -1.23 19.37 4.45
N ARG A 143 -1.19 20.24 5.47
CA ARG A 143 -2.22 21.30 5.66
C ARG A 143 -2.38 22.19 4.43
N ALA A 144 -1.29 22.43 3.70
CA ALA A 144 -1.30 23.20 2.46
C ALA A 144 -2.18 22.59 1.36
N LEU A 145 -2.45 21.28 1.41
CA LEU A 145 -3.27 20.57 0.42
C LEU A 145 -4.72 20.35 0.87
N LYS A 146 -5.06 20.58 2.15
CA LYS A 146 -6.40 20.30 2.69
C LYS A 146 -7.49 21.28 2.25
N ASN A 147 -7.09 22.48 1.82
CA ASN A 147 -7.98 23.56 1.40
C ASN A 147 -7.58 24.16 0.04
N ALA A 148 -6.76 23.42 -0.73
CA ALA A 148 -6.21 23.87 -2.01
C ALA A 148 -7.22 23.74 -3.15
#